data_AF-A0A7S2EBJ1-F1
#
_entry.id   AF-A0A7S2EBJ1-F1
#
_cell.length_a   1.000
_cell.length_b   1.000
_cell.length_c   1.000
_cell.angle_alpha   90.00
_cell.angle_beta   90.00
_cell.angle_gamma   90.00
#
_symmetry.space_group_name_H-M   'P 1'
#
loop_
_entity.id
_entity.type
_entity.pdbx_description
1 polymer ?
#
loop_
_entity_poly.entity_id
_entity_poly.type
_entity_poly.pdbx_seq_one_letter_code
_entity_poly.pdbx_strand_id
1 'polypeptide(L)'
;MSTPVVTDRWAGNFDCSGPCRRKRLVGSDFSKKALEKHRKSGASLRCKSCVSSAEAAERDLAAARRAAEASSSSKTTSGTNHGQDESIPLTCASCSKSLRLSSYNRNQISKGEGRARCRNCVERAAGDESNRNDREREERIAKAREDVEAAKRAGGNAAAEVLRAESVLAALEAEHVTGLKPVR
;
A
#
# COMPACT_ATOMS: atom_id res chain seq x y z
N MET A 1 38.97 -36.05 9.89
CA MET A 1 37.73 -35.98 10.69
C MET A 1 36.89 -34.84 10.12
N SER A 2 36.05 -35.14 9.12
CA SER A 2 35.22 -34.14 8.44
C SER A 2 34.04 -33.77 9.34
N THR A 3 33.88 -32.49 9.64
CA THR A 3 32.69 -31.98 10.31
C THR A 3 31.50 -32.01 9.34
N PRO A 4 30.31 -32.48 9.75
CA PRO A 4 29.14 -32.47 8.90
C PRO A 4 28.68 -31.03 8.65
N VAL A 5 28.45 -30.69 7.37
CA VAL A 5 27.82 -29.42 6.98
C VAL A 5 26.38 -29.44 7.48
N VAL A 6 26.03 -28.52 8.38
CA VAL A 6 24.67 -28.36 8.92
C VAL A 6 23.79 -27.74 7.82
N THR A 7 23.30 -28.55 6.88
CA THR A 7 22.38 -28.12 5.81
C THR A 7 20.90 -28.22 6.21
N ASP A 8 20.55 -28.72 7.39
CA ASP A 8 19.15 -29.00 7.77
C ASP A 8 18.38 -27.84 8.42
N ARG A 9 18.96 -26.64 8.53
CA ARG A 9 18.28 -25.50 9.18
C ARG A 9 17.41 -24.63 8.26
N TRP A 10 17.36 -24.90 6.96
CA TRP A 10 16.65 -24.04 6.01
C TRP A 10 15.20 -24.44 5.69
N ALA A 11 14.81 -25.68 5.97
CA ALA A 11 13.42 -26.14 5.86
C ALA A 11 12.90 -26.61 7.23
N GLY A 12 13.00 -25.75 8.24
CA GLY A 12 12.44 -26.02 9.56
C GLY A 12 10.96 -26.39 9.43
N ASN A 13 10.59 -27.59 9.87
CA ASN A 13 9.20 -28.00 10.01
C ASN A 13 8.57 -27.14 11.10
N PHE A 14 7.79 -26.13 10.72
CA PHE A 14 7.11 -25.25 11.68
C PHE A 14 5.70 -25.74 11.95
N ASP A 15 5.27 -25.66 13.21
CA ASP A 15 3.92 -26.01 13.61
C ASP A 15 3.09 -24.73 13.78
N CYS A 16 1.91 -24.71 13.16
CA CYS A 16 0.99 -23.59 13.30
C CYS A 16 0.23 -23.69 14.62
N SER A 17 0.36 -22.67 15.48
CA SER A 17 -0.39 -22.52 16.74
C SER A 17 -1.80 -21.95 16.55
N GLY A 18 -2.22 -21.72 15.30
CA GLY A 18 -3.57 -21.27 14.96
C GLY A 18 -4.62 -22.38 15.03
N PRO A 19 -5.89 -22.07 14.71
CA PRO A 19 -6.99 -23.04 14.74
C PRO A 19 -6.77 -24.23 13.79
N CYS A 20 -5.96 -24.09 12.73
CA CYS A 20 -5.72 -25.16 11.79
C CYS A 20 -4.80 -26.28 12.31
N ARG A 21 -3.99 -26.03 13.36
CA ARG A 21 -3.05 -26.97 14.00
C ARG A 21 -2.17 -27.80 13.04
N ARG A 22 -1.97 -27.32 11.81
CA ARG A 22 -1.14 -28.00 10.80
C ARG A 22 0.32 -28.03 11.27
N LYS A 23 0.93 -29.21 11.19
CA LYS A 23 2.32 -29.45 11.56
C LYS A 23 3.20 -29.51 10.32
N ARG A 24 4.52 -29.35 10.50
CA ARG A 24 5.52 -29.51 9.41
C ARG A 24 5.27 -28.61 8.21
N LEU A 25 4.80 -27.39 8.46
CA LEU A 25 4.64 -26.39 7.42
C LEU A 25 5.99 -25.79 7.03
N VAL A 26 6.11 -25.42 5.76
CA VAL A 26 7.32 -24.79 5.21
C VAL A 26 7.34 -23.31 5.58
N GLY A 27 8.53 -22.69 5.60
CA GLY A 27 8.68 -21.28 5.93
C GLY A 27 7.86 -20.33 5.04
N SER A 28 7.53 -20.72 3.81
CA SER A 28 6.69 -19.94 2.89
C SER A 28 5.23 -19.81 3.35
N ASP A 29 4.76 -20.71 4.22
CA ASP A 29 3.42 -20.63 4.82
C ASP A 29 3.31 -19.58 5.93
N PHE A 30 4.42 -18.95 6.32
CA PHE A 30 4.48 -17.95 7.38
C PHE A 30 4.99 -16.61 6.85
N SER A 31 4.66 -15.52 7.55
CA SER A 31 5.25 -14.20 7.26
C SER A 31 6.71 -14.17 7.69
N LYS A 32 7.59 -13.53 6.90
CA LYS A 32 9.02 -13.34 7.24
C LYS A 32 9.20 -12.73 8.63
N LYS A 33 8.37 -11.72 8.96
CA LYS A 33 8.37 -11.07 10.28
C LYS A 33 8.00 -12.03 11.41
N ALA A 34 7.06 -12.94 11.17
CA ALA A 34 6.65 -13.93 12.17
C ALA A 34 7.78 -14.94 12.42
N LEU A 35 8.46 -15.40 11.37
CA LEU A 35 9.63 -16.29 11.48
C LEU A 35 10.78 -15.61 12.22
N GLU A 36 11.09 -14.34 11.92
CA GLU A 36 12.10 -13.57 12.65
C GLU A 36 11.76 -13.42 14.13
N LYS A 37 10.49 -13.11 14.45
CA LYS A 37 10.03 -13.00 15.84
C LYS A 37 10.13 -14.34 16.57
N HIS A 38 9.70 -15.45 15.95
CA HIS A 38 9.84 -16.79 16.52
C HIS A 38 11.32 -17.15 16.76
N ARG A 39 12.22 -16.80 15.84
CA ARG A 39 13.66 -17.02 16.03
C ARG A 39 14.24 -16.22 17.19
N LYS A 40 13.79 -14.97 17.37
CA LYS A 40 14.29 -14.09 18.43
C LYS A 40 13.73 -14.43 19.81
N SER A 41 12.44 -14.73 19.89
CA SER A 41 11.72 -14.82 21.16
C SER A 41 11.04 -16.16 21.42
N GLY A 42 11.10 -17.12 20.51
CA GLY A 42 10.35 -18.38 20.60
C GLY A 42 8.83 -18.20 20.54
N ALA A 43 8.33 -17.05 20.07
CA ALA A 43 6.90 -16.76 20.04
C ALA A 43 6.16 -17.69 19.06
N SER A 44 4.99 -18.19 19.44
CA SER A 44 4.21 -19.15 18.64
C SER A 44 3.92 -18.62 17.22
N LEU A 45 4.04 -19.49 16.22
CA LEU A 45 3.83 -19.13 14.81
C LEU A 45 2.40 -19.42 14.36
N ARG A 46 1.79 -18.47 13.64
CA ARG A 46 0.52 -18.68 12.92
C ARG A 46 0.77 -18.62 11.42
N CYS A 47 0.27 -19.61 10.68
CA CYS A 47 0.38 -19.63 9.22
C CYS A 47 -0.48 -18.52 8.59
N LYS A 48 -0.13 -18.13 7.35
CA LYS A 48 -0.78 -17.04 6.60
C LYS A 48 -2.30 -17.21 6.51
N SER A 49 -2.80 -18.43 6.32
CA SER A 49 -4.24 -18.69 6.24
C SER A 49 -4.98 -18.43 7.56
N CYS A 50 -4.34 -18.72 8.71
CA CYS A 50 -4.91 -18.41 10.01
C CYS A 50 -4.87 -16.92 10.32
N VAL A 51 -3.81 -16.22 9.89
CA VAL A 51 -3.72 -14.77 10.04
C VAL A 51 -4.78 -14.07 9.18
N SER A 52 -4.92 -14.44 7.91
CA SER A 52 -5.93 -13.85 7.03
C SER A 52 -7.37 -14.12 7.49
N SER A 53 -7.63 -15.32 8.02
CA SER A 53 -8.94 -15.66 8.62
C SER A 53 -9.23 -14.83 9.87
N ALA A 54 -8.23 -14.58 10.73
CA ALA A 54 -8.39 -13.73 11.90
C ALA A 54 -8.62 -12.26 11.51
N GLU A 55 -7.86 -11.74 10.55
CA GLU A 55 -8.02 -10.36 10.03
C GLU A 55 -9.38 -10.16 9.35
N ALA A 56 -9.90 -11.17 8.64
CA ALA A 56 -11.25 -11.13 8.07
C ALA A 56 -12.31 -11.07 9.18
N ALA A 57 -12.22 -11.94 10.18
CA ALA A 57 -13.14 -11.94 11.32
C ALA A 57 -13.13 -10.61 12.09
N GLU A 58 -11.96 -10.00 12.30
CA GLU A 58 -11.85 -8.68 12.92
C GLU A 58 -12.50 -7.58 12.06
N ARG A 59 -12.34 -7.63 10.74
CA ARG A 59 -13.01 -6.69 9.82
C ARG A 59 -14.53 -6.84 9.86
N ASP A 60 -15.03 -8.06 9.88
CA ASP A 60 -16.48 -8.33 9.93
C ASP A 60 -17.08 -7.87 11.27
N LEU A 61 -16.40 -8.12 12.39
CA LEU A 61 -16.81 -7.62 13.70
C LEU A 61 -16.79 -6.09 13.77
N ALA A 62 -15.77 -5.44 13.20
CA ALA A 62 -15.72 -3.99 13.14
C ALA A 62 -16.83 -3.40 12.25
N ALA A 63 -17.15 -4.03 11.13
CA ALA A 63 -18.27 -3.65 10.28
C ALA A 63 -19.62 -3.82 10.99
N ALA A 64 -19.81 -4.94 11.70
CA ALA A 64 -21.01 -5.20 12.50
C ALA A 64 -21.18 -4.16 13.62
N ARG A 65 -20.10 -3.77 14.31
CA ARG A 65 -20.15 -2.70 15.32
C ARG A 65 -20.57 -1.36 14.72
N ARG A 66 -20.02 -0.99 13.56
CA ARG A 66 -20.43 0.24 12.85
C ARG A 66 -21.91 0.20 12.42
N ALA A 67 -22.39 -0.95 11.95
CA ALA A 67 -23.79 -1.12 11.57
C ALA A 67 -24.74 -1.05 12.79
N ALA A 68 -24.34 -1.64 13.91
CA ALA A 68 -25.08 -1.56 15.17
C ALA A 68 -25.10 -0.13 15.74
N GLU A 69 -23.99 0.60 15.67
CA GLU A 69 -23.91 2.02 16.04
C GLU A 69 -24.77 2.89 15.11
N ALA A 70 -24.76 2.66 13.79
CA ALA A 70 -25.62 3.37 12.85
C ALA A 70 -27.13 3.12 13.13
N SER A 71 -27.49 1.90 13.54
CA SER A 71 -28.88 1.54 13.85
C SER A 71 -29.35 2.04 15.22
N SER A 72 -28.45 2.14 16.19
CA SER A 72 -28.75 2.66 17.54
C SER A 72 -28.67 4.19 17.63
N SER A 73 -28.03 4.86 16.68
CA SER A 73 -27.94 6.32 16.65
C SER A 73 -29.20 7.04 16.12
N SER A 74 -30.31 6.33 15.91
CA SER A 74 -31.62 6.94 15.54
C SER A 74 -32.54 7.24 16.73
N LYS A 75 -32.14 6.93 17.97
CA LYS A 75 -32.95 7.23 19.16
C LYS A 75 -32.06 7.67 20.32
N THR A 76 -32.16 8.94 20.69
CA THR A 76 -31.68 9.56 21.95
C THR A 76 -30.32 10.27 21.89
N THR A 77 -30.32 11.53 21.42
CA THR A 77 -29.53 12.63 22.02
C THR A 77 -30.22 13.97 21.76
N SER A 78 -31.35 14.19 22.45
CA SER A 78 -31.71 15.53 22.91
C SER A 78 -30.93 15.79 24.21
N GLY A 79 -30.04 16.77 24.19
CA GLY A 79 -29.12 17.14 25.28
C GLY A 79 -27.70 16.59 25.02
N THR A 80 -26.63 17.37 24.93
CA THR A 80 -26.33 18.65 25.60
C THR A 80 -25.22 19.35 24.80
N ASN A 81 -25.45 20.61 24.40
CA ASN A 81 -24.50 21.69 24.09
C ASN A 81 -23.13 21.36 23.43
N HIS A 82 -23.09 21.36 22.10
CA HIS A 82 -21.95 21.86 21.29
C HIS A 82 -22.41 22.42 19.92
N GLY A 83 -23.55 23.11 19.93
CA GLY A 83 -24.24 23.61 18.72
C GLY A 83 -23.89 25.05 18.31
N GLN A 84 -22.64 25.49 18.42
CA GLN A 84 -22.24 26.86 18.00
C GLN A 84 -20.86 26.94 17.32
N ASP A 85 -20.45 25.92 16.56
CA ASP A 85 -19.26 26.06 15.69
C ASP A 85 -19.46 25.45 14.29
N GLU A 86 -20.71 25.28 13.86
CA GLU A 86 -21.06 24.88 12.48
C GLU A 86 -21.11 26.09 11.50
N SER A 87 -20.84 27.30 11.99
CA SER A 87 -21.08 28.53 11.23
C SER A 87 -19.83 29.29 10.81
N ILE A 88 -18.61 28.92 11.24
CA ILE A 88 -17.41 29.61 10.77
C ILE A 88 -17.06 29.04 9.39
N PRO A 89 -17.32 29.79 8.30
CA PRO A 89 -16.98 29.32 6.98
C PRO A 89 -15.47 29.43 6.80
N LEU A 90 -14.81 28.31 6.47
CA LEU A 90 -13.37 28.29 6.25
C LEU A 90 -13.09 28.54 4.76
N THR A 91 -12.12 29.39 4.47
CA THR A 91 -11.74 29.72 3.09
C THR A 91 -10.68 28.76 2.55
N CYS A 92 -10.97 28.11 1.42
CA CYS A 92 -10.05 27.15 0.80
C CYS A 92 -8.88 27.85 0.12
N ALA A 93 -7.64 27.47 0.46
CA ALA A 93 -6.43 28.08 -0.10
C ALA A 93 -6.24 27.87 -1.62
N SER A 94 -6.88 26.86 -2.22
CA SER A 94 -6.70 26.54 -3.65
C SER A 94 -7.76 27.14 -4.57
N CYS A 95 -8.99 27.30 -4.09
CA CYS A 95 -10.10 27.81 -4.91
C CYS A 95 -10.75 29.06 -4.32
N SER A 96 -10.26 29.54 -3.18
CA SER A 96 -10.70 30.74 -2.47
C SER A 96 -12.20 30.75 -2.12
N LYS A 97 -12.86 29.60 -2.12
CA LYS A 97 -14.27 29.46 -1.72
C LYS A 97 -14.37 29.27 -0.22
N SER A 98 -15.25 30.04 0.41
CA SER A 98 -15.62 29.88 1.81
C SER A 98 -16.70 28.79 1.90
N LEU A 99 -16.34 27.67 2.51
CA LEU A 99 -17.19 26.47 2.62
C LEU A 99 -17.35 26.09 4.09
N ARG A 100 -18.39 25.32 4.40
CA ARG A 100 -18.59 24.78 5.75
C ARG A 100 -17.52 23.77 6.11
N LEU A 101 -17.26 23.59 7.41
CA LEU A 101 -16.27 22.66 7.96
C LEU A 101 -16.47 21.21 7.46
N SER A 102 -17.71 20.79 7.19
CA SER A 102 -18.04 19.49 6.60
C SER A 102 -17.45 19.25 5.20
N SER A 103 -17.11 20.31 4.47
CA SER A 103 -16.45 20.23 3.15
C SER A 103 -14.93 20.07 3.24
N TYR A 104 -14.37 20.00 4.46
CA TYR A 104 -12.95 19.84 4.72
C TYR A 104 -12.68 18.51 5.43
N ASN A 105 -11.53 17.90 5.14
CA ASN A 105 -11.03 16.79 5.94
C ASN A 105 -10.54 17.33 7.30
N ARG A 106 -10.72 16.58 8.39
CA ARG A 106 -10.25 16.94 9.75
C ARG A 106 -8.78 17.38 9.78
N ASN A 107 -7.92 16.73 8.99
CA ASN A 107 -6.50 17.10 8.85
C ASN A 107 -6.25 18.44 8.14
N GLN A 108 -7.21 18.93 7.36
CA GLN A 108 -7.16 20.25 6.72
C GLN A 108 -7.71 21.32 7.65
N ILE A 109 -8.75 21.00 8.44
CA ILE A 109 -9.31 21.90 9.45
C ILE A 109 -8.24 22.27 10.50
N SER A 110 -7.45 21.30 10.95
CA SER A 110 -6.36 21.54 11.92
C SER A 110 -5.22 22.42 11.40
N LYS A 111 -5.15 22.72 10.09
CA LYS A 111 -4.12 23.61 9.52
C LYS A 111 -4.45 25.09 9.69
N GLY A 112 -5.68 25.43 10.09
CA GLY A 112 -6.15 26.81 10.21
C GLY A 112 -6.52 27.46 8.88
N GLU A 113 -7.08 28.67 9.00
CA GLU A 113 -7.52 29.47 7.87
C GLU A 113 -6.33 29.91 6.97
N GLY A 114 -6.58 30.04 5.66
CA GLY A 114 -5.57 30.42 4.67
C GLY A 114 -4.63 29.30 4.21
N ARG A 115 -4.59 28.15 4.91
CA ARG A 115 -3.78 26.98 4.52
C ARG A 115 -4.61 25.73 4.20
N ALA A 116 -5.84 25.66 4.70
CA ALA A 116 -6.73 24.52 4.49
C ALA A 116 -7.18 24.42 3.02
N ARG A 117 -7.21 23.19 2.48
CA ARG A 117 -7.79 22.89 1.17
C ARG A 117 -9.09 22.10 1.35
N CYS A 118 -10.14 22.47 0.60
CA CYS A 118 -11.40 21.73 0.61
C CYS A 118 -11.22 20.34 0.02
N ARG A 119 -12.14 19.42 0.34
CA ARG A 119 -12.07 18.01 -0.07
C ARG A 119 -11.87 17.83 -1.57
N ASN A 120 -12.65 18.52 -2.39
CA ASN A 120 -12.54 18.46 -3.85
C ASN A 120 -11.18 18.92 -4.37
N CYS A 121 -10.58 19.96 -3.76
CA CYS A 121 -9.26 20.43 -4.16
C CYS A 121 -8.15 19.45 -3.74
N VAL A 122 -8.32 18.75 -2.61
CA VAL A 122 -7.38 17.70 -2.17
C VAL A 122 -7.47 16.48 -3.09
N GLU A 123 -8.69 16.02 -3.39
CA GLU A 123 -8.92 14.89 -4.30
C GLU A 123 -8.41 15.18 -5.70
N ARG A 124 -8.68 16.39 -6.24
CA ARG A 124 -8.12 16.81 -7.52
C ARG A 124 -6.60 16.85 -7.50
N ALA A 125 -5.99 17.44 -6.47
CA ALA A 125 -4.52 17.49 -6.38
C ALA A 125 -3.89 16.09 -6.31
N ALA A 126 -4.50 15.16 -5.58
CA ALA A 126 -4.05 13.77 -5.53
C ALA A 126 -4.21 13.06 -6.89
N GLY A 127 -5.31 13.31 -7.59
CA GLY A 127 -5.54 12.81 -8.95
C GLY A 127 -4.54 13.36 -9.96
N ASP A 128 -4.27 14.67 -9.92
CA ASP A 128 -3.31 15.34 -10.80
C ASP A 128 -1.88 14.80 -10.57
N GLU A 129 -1.49 14.57 -9.31
CA GLU A 129 -0.19 13.96 -8.97
C GLU A 129 -0.08 12.52 -9.47
N SER A 130 -1.14 11.70 -9.31
CA SER A 130 -1.17 10.34 -9.87
C SER A 130 -1.04 10.35 -11.38
N ASN A 131 -1.85 11.16 -12.08
CA ASN A 131 -1.83 11.28 -13.52
C ASN A 131 -0.47 11.75 -14.05
N ARG A 132 0.18 12.69 -13.34
CA ARG A 132 1.53 13.13 -13.68
C ARG A 132 2.55 12.00 -13.55
N ASN A 133 2.50 11.25 -12.45
CA ASN A 133 3.39 10.11 -12.24
C ASN A 133 3.20 9.03 -13.30
N ASP A 134 1.95 8.78 -13.72
CA ASP A 134 1.65 7.80 -14.76
C ASP A 134 2.15 8.25 -16.13
N ARG A 135 1.98 9.54 -16.49
CA ARG A 135 2.57 10.11 -17.72
C ARG A 135 4.09 10.03 -17.72
N GLU A 136 4.74 10.40 -16.61
CA GLU A 136 6.20 10.31 -16.51
C GLU A 136 6.70 8.85 -16.65
N ARG A 137 5.90 7.85 -16.23
CA ARG A 137 6.21 6.43 -16.45
C ARG A 137 6.02 6.01 -17.91
N GLU A 138 4.91 6.39 -18.52
CA GLU A 138 4.61 6.11 -19.92
C GLU A 138 5.66 6.73 -20.86
N GLU A 139 6.05 7.98 -20.61
CA GLU A 139 7.11 8.68 -21.34
C GLU A 139 8.46 7.96 -21.22
N ARG A 140 8.80 7.43 -20.03
CA ARG A 140 10.03 6.63 -19.84
C ARG A 140 9.99 5.33 -20.63
N ILE A 141 8.85 4.64 -20.68
CA ILE A 141 8.68 3.42 -21.47
C ILE A 141 8.75 3.74 -22.96
N ALA A 142 8.08 4.81 -23.41
CA ALA A 142 8.12 5.25 -24.80
C ALA A 142 9.56 5.55 -25.25
N LYS A 143 10.31 6.31 -24.45
CA LYS A 143 11.73 6.59 -24.73
C LYS A 143 12.57 5.31 -24.78
N ALA A 144 12.37 4.37 -23.86
CA ALA A 144 13.10 3.10 -23.88
C ALA A 144 12.78 2.26 -25.14
N ARG A 145 11.56 2.34 -25.67
CA ARG A 145 11.21 1.71 -26.96
C ARG A 145 11.93 2.37 -28.13
N GLU A 146 12.02 3.70 -28.14
CA GLU A 146 12.79 4.43 -29.15
C GLU A 146 14.28 4.05 -29.11
N ASP A 147 14.85 3.91 -27.91
CA ASP A 147 16.24 3.50 -27.71
C ASP A 147 16.51 2.08 -28.26
N VAL A 148 15.57 1.14 -28.05
CA VAL A 148 15.64 -0.21 -28.63
C VAL A 148 15.63 -0.15 -30.16
N GLU A 149 14.73 0.63 -30.75
CA GLU A 149 14.63 0.76 -32.21
C GLU A 149 15.81 1.51 -32.83
N ALA A 150 16.42 2.45 -32.09
CA ALA A 150 17.66 3.10 -32.49
C ALA A 150 18.85 2.12 -32.46
N ALA A 151 18.97 1.32 -31.41
CA ALA A 151 20.02 0.30 -31.27
C ALA A 151 19.94 -0.76 -32.38
N LYS A 152 18.72 -1.20 -32.75
CA LYS A 152 18.50 -2.13 -33.87
C LYS A 152 18.96 -1.57 -35.22
N ARG A 153 18.84 -0.25 -35.44
CA ARG A 153 19.24 0.41 -36.70
C ARG A 153 20.75 0.60 -36.86
N ALA A 154 21.54 0.59 -35.79
CA ALA A 154 22.95 0.98 -35.81
C ALA A 154 23.94 -0.08 -36.37
N GLY A 155 23.55 -1.35 -36.51
CA GLY A 155 24.21 -2.37 -37.36
C GLY A 155 25.65 -2.86 -37.04
N GLY A 156 26.46 -2.19 -36.22
CA GLY A 156 27.90 -2.49 -36.09
C GLY A 156 28.36 -3.24 -34.82
N ASN A 157 27.82 -2.90 -33.65
CA ASN A 157 28.07 -3.56 -32.35
C ASN A 157 26.73 -3.93 -31.66
N ALA A 158 25.72 -4.16 -32.51
CA ALA A 158 24.31 -4.05 -32.17
C ALA A 158 23.82 -5.12 -31.18
N ALA A 159 24.37 -6.33 -31.17
CA ALA A 159 23.78 -7.41 -30.35
C ALA A 159 23.84 -7.11 -28.84
N ALA A 160 24.99 -6.66 -28.33
CA ALA A 160 25.15 -6.32 -26.91
C ALA A 160 24.43 -5.02 -26.52
N GLU A 161 24.33 -4.06 -27.43
CA GLU A 161 23.59 -2.80 -27.21
C GLU A 161 22.08 -3.00 -27.24
N VAL A 162 21.57 -3.79 -28.20
CA VAL A 162 20.16 -4.17 -28.29
C VAL A 162 19.75 -4.96 -27.05
N LEU A 163 20.53 -5.95 -26.62
CA LEU A 163 20.22 -6.72 -25.41
C LEU A 163 20.15 -5.82 -24.16
N ARG A 164 21.07 -4.85 -24.04
CA ARG A 164 21.03 -3.86 -22.95
C ARG A 164 19.78 -3.00 -23.03
N ALA A 165 19.44 -2.44 -24.20
CA ALA A 165 18.25 -1.63 -24.37
C ALA A 165 16.96 -2.42 -24.09
N GLU A 166 16.87 -3.66 -24.57
CA GLU A 166 15.73 -4.55 -24.34
C GLU A 166 15.59 -4.94 -22.87
N SER A 167 16.71 -5.23 -22.17
CA SER A 167 16.66 -5.51 -20.74
C SER A 167 16.19 -4.31 -19.91
N VAL A 168 16.55 -3.09 -20.31
CA VAL A 168 16.05 -1.85 -19.67
C VAL A 168 14.56 -1.67 -19.93
N LEU A 169 14.10 -1.86 -21.18
CA LEU A 169 12.68 -1.79 -21.52
C LEU A 169 11.87 -2.80 -20.71
N ALA A 170 12.31 -4.07 -20.68
CA ALA A 170 11.66 -5.12 -19.91
C ALA A 170 11.60 -4.81 -18.42
N ALA A 171 12.66 -4.22 -17.85
CA ALA A 171 12.67 -3.79 -16.45
C ALA A 171 11.66 -2.67 -16.17
N LEU A 172 11.51 -1.69 -17.08
CA LEU A 172 10.53 -0.60 -16.93
C LEU A 172 9.09 -1.08 -17.09
N GLU A 173 8.83 -1.98 -18.04
CA GLU A 173 7.52 -2.59 -18.21
C GLU A 173 7.14 -3.46 -17.00
N ALA A 174 8.10 -4.22 -16.45
CA ALA A 174 7.90 -4.96 -15.21
C ALA A 174 7.66 -4.02 -14.01
N GLU A 175 8.38 -2.91 -13.89
CA GLU A 175 8.15 -1.88 -12.86
C GLU A 175 6.72 -1.31 -12.97
N HIS A 176 6.26 -1.02 -14.18
CA HIS A 176 4.91 -0.50 -14.43
C HIS A 176 3.81 -1.49 -14.01
N VAL A 177 3.96 -2.77 -14.35
CA VAL A 177 2.97 -3.81 -14.02
C VAL A 177 2.99 -4.20 -12.54
N THR A 178 4.18 -4.29 -11.94
CA THR A 178 4.34 -4.84 -10.58
C THR A 178 4.42 -3.77 -9.49
N GLY A 179 4.74 -2.53 -9.85
CA GLY A 179 5.06 -1.47 -8.89
C GLY A 179 6.37 -1.67 -8.12
N LEU A 180 7.17 -2.68 -8.47
CA LEU A 180 8.45 -2.98 -7.83
C LEU A 180 9.61 -2.41 -8.63
N LYS A 181 10.56 -1.77 -7.94
CA LYS A 181 11.77 -1.23 -8.58
C LYS A 181 12.72 -2.35 -9.00
N PRO A 182 13.33 -2.27 -10.19
CA PRO A 182 14.33 -3.23 -10.62
C PRO A 182 15.58 -3.20 -9.71
N VAL A 183 16.10 -4.38 -9.39
CA VAL A 183 17.34 -4.56 -8.62
C VAL A 183 18.50 -4.53 -9.62
N ARG A 184 19.53 -3.74 -9.31
CA ARG A 184 20.75 -3.59 -10.12
C ARG A 184 21.74 -4.72 -9.88
#